data_AF-A0A7V4J2A1-F1
#
_entry.id   AF-A0A7V4J2A1-F1
#
_cell.length_a   1.000
_cell.length_b   1.000
_cell.length_c   1.000
_cell.angle_alpha   90.00
_cell.angle_beta   90.00
_cell.angle_gamma   90.00
#
_symmetry.space_group_name_H-M   'P 1'
#
loop_
_entity.id
_entity.type
_entity.pdbx_description
1 polymer ?
#
loop_
_entity_poly.entity_id
_entity_poly.type
_entity_poly.pdbx_seq_one_letter_code
_entity_poly.pdbx_strand_id
1 'polypeptide(L)'
;MCYEQNLTQSQIAQKVGYSRSMISRMISEARENNIVKIRIHYPLQRIRELESYLQDVLGLKDARVLQRGALNHSEMLRRLGALAASLLEEHLHDHLIIGTSWGTAVYETINTVCGQILE
;
A
#
# COMPACT_ATOMS: atom_id res chain seq x y z
N MET A 1 -19.32 8.23 -8.22
CA MET A 1 -20.05 7.61 -9.37
C MET A 1 -19.25 6.55 -10.13
N CYS A 2 -18.18 6.87 -10.86
CA CYS A 2 -17.46 5.86 -11.67
C CYS A 2 -16.96 4.68 -10.83
N TYR A 3 -16.34 4.96 -9.68
CA TYR A 3 -15.79 3.95 -8.77
C TYR A 3 -16.80 3.48 -7.73
N GLU A 4 -17.56 4.39 -7.11
CA GLU A 4 -18.52 4.04 -6.05
C GLU A 4 -19.78 3.34 -6.57
N GLN A 5 -20.21 3.65 -7.80
CA GLN A 5 -21.48 3.17 -8.38
C GLN A 5 -21.25 2.27 -9.60
N ASN A 6 -19.99 1.94 -9.94
CA ASN A 6 -19.61 1.12 -11.08
C ASN A 6 -20.22 1.55 -12.43
N LEU A 7 -20.50 2.85 -12.59
CA LEU A 7 -21.04 3.39 -13.84
C LEU A 7 -19.94 3.61 -14.86
N THR A 8 -20.23 3.30 -16.12
CA THR A 8 -19.35 3.66 -17.25
C THR A 8 -19.31 5.18 -17.43
N GLN A 9 -18.21 5.71 -17.96
CA GLN A 9 -18.08 7.15 -18.24
C GLN A 9 -19.18 7.65 -19.20
N SER A 10 -19.68 6.80 -20.10
CA SER A 10 -20.81 7.12 -20.99
C SER A 10 -22.14 7.25 -20.24
N GLN A 11 -22.40 6.40 -19.25
CA GLN A 11 -23.59 6.50 -18.40
C GLN A 11 -23.53 7.74 -17.50
N ILE A 12 -22.35 8.08 -16.98
CA ILE A 12 -22.13 9.30 -16.20
C ILE A 12 -22.40 10.52 -17.09
N ALA A 13 -21.79 10.56 -18.28
CA ALA A 13 -21.98 11.62 -19.27
C ALA A 13 -23.46 11.92 -19.55
N GLN A 14 -24.27 10.90 -19.80
CA GLN A 14 -25.72 11.05 -20.00
C GLN A 14 -26.45 11.60 -18.76
N LYS A 15 -26.02 11.23 -17.55
CA LYS A 15 -26.68 11.61 -16.29
C LYS A 15 -26.38 13.04 -15.86
N VAL A 16 -25.16 13.54 -16.10
CA VAL A 16 -24.73 14.90 -15.72
C VAL A 16 -24.71 15.91 -16.86
N GLY A 17 -25.07 15.50 -18.09
CA GLY A 17 -25.19 16.41 -19.23
C GLY A 17 -23.83 16.83 -19.84
N TYR A 18 -22.79 16.05 -19.63
CA TYR A 18 -21.45 16.29 -20.18
C TYR A 18 -21.08 15.25 -21.23
N SER A 19 -20.10 15.55 -22.08
CA SER A 19 -19.57 14.56 -23.02
C SER A 19 -18.72 13.51 -22.29
N ARG A 20 -18.64 12.29 -22.85
CA ARG A 20 -17.72 11.24 -22.37
C ARG A 20 -16.27 11.74 -22.29
N SER A 21 -15.84 12.53 -23.27
CA SER A 21 -14.48 13.10 -23.30
C SER A 21 -14.23 14.06 -22.13
N MET A 22 -15.22 14.88 -21.76
CA MET A 22 -15.10 15.78 -20.62
C MET A 22 -15.03 14.99 -19.30
N ILE A 23 -15.88 13.98 -19.12
CA ILE A 23 -15.83 13.10 -17.95
C ILE A 23 -14.48 12.39 -17.83
N SER A 24 -13.94 11.89 -18.95
CA SER A 24 -12.60 11.29 -18.95
C SER A 24 -11.54 12.29 -18.51
N ARG A 25 -11.56 13.52 -19.04
CA ARG A 25 -10.60 14.57 -18.67
C ARG A 25 -10.69 14.93 -17.19
N MET A 26 -11.90 15.12 -16.66
CA MET A 26 -12.13 15.43 -15.24
C MET A 26 -11.62 14.31 -14.32
N ILE A 27 -11.80 13.03 -14.68
CA ILE A 27 -11.27 11.91 -13.90
C ILE A 27 -9.74 11.90 -13.93
N SER A 28 -9.11 12.19 -15.08
CA SER A 28 -7.66 12.32 -15.18
C SER A 28 -7.14 13.47 -14.33
N GLU A 29 -7.73 14.67 -14.44
CA GLU A 29 -7.37 15.84 -13.63
C GLU A 29 -7.55 15.54 -12.13
N ALA A 30 -8.61 14.84 -11.73
CA ALA A 30 -8.81 14.44 -10.34
C ALA A 30 -7.71 13.47 -9.84
N ARG A 31 -7.18 12.60 -10.69
CA ARG A 31 -6.05 11.72 -10.34
C ARG A 31 -4.74 12.52 -10.24
N GLU A 32 -4.49 13.42 -11.20
CA GLU A 32 -3.29 14.26 -11.22
C GLU A 32 -3.24 15.20 -10.00
N ASN A 33 -4.39 15.74 -9.59
CA ASN A 33 -4.52 16.60 -8.41
C ASN A 33 -4.67 15.82 -7.09
N ASN A 34 -4.45 14.50 -7.08
CA ASN A 34 -4.58 13.63 -5.90
C ASN A 34 -5.96 13.65 -5.21
N ILE A 35 -7.00 14.11 -5.90
CA ILE A 35 -8.39 14.10 -5.45
C ILE A 35 -8.92 12.66 -5.43
N VAL A 36 -8.47 11.81 -6.37
CA VAL A 36 -8.78 10.38 -6.41
C VAL A 36 -7.51 9.54 -6.27
N LYS A 37 -7.47 8.66 -5.28
CA LYS A 37 -6.40 7.67 -5.09
C LYS A 37 -6.97 6.27 -5.27
N ILE A 38 -6.33 5.45 -6.11
CA ILE A 38 -6.65 4.03 -6.26
C ILE A 38 -5.59 3.24 -5.50
N ARG A 39 -5.99 2.54 -4.44
CA ARG A 39 -5.15 1.59 -3.71
C ARG A 39 -5.46 0.18 -4.19
N ILE A 40 -4.45 -0.51 -4.71
CA ILE A 40 -4.57 -1.93 -5.07
C ILE A 40 -3.95 -2.74 -3.94
N HIS A 41 -4.79 -3.47 -3.20
CA HIS A 41 -4.34 -4.40 -2.17
C HIS A 41 -3.92 -5.72 -2.81
N TYR A 42 -2.64 -5.83 -3.18
CA TYR A 42 -2.09 -7.13 -3.55
C TYR A 42 -1.79 -7.93 -2.28
N PRO A 43 -2.17 -9.22 -2.20
CA PRO A 43 -1.74 -10.07 -1.11
C PRO A 43 -0.22 -10.10 -1.06
N LEU A 44 0.36 -9.80 0.12
CA LEU A 44 1.80 -9.86 0.35
C LEU A 44 2.23 -11.33 0.25
N GLN A 45 2.87 -11.69 -0.87
CA GLN A 45 3.44 -13.01 -1.04
C GLN A 45 4.70 -13.14 -0.20
N ARG A 46 4.69 -14.10 0.72
CA ARG A 46 5.75 -14.35 1.71
C ARG A 46 6.37 -15.73 1.51
N ILE A 47 7.65 -15.85 1.83
CA ILE A 47 8.38 -17.13 1.79
C ILE A 47 8.57 -17.65 3.22
N ARG A 48 7.57 -18.39 3.74
CA ARG A 48 7.50 -18.81 5.15
C ARG A 48 8.60 -19.77 5.56
N GLU A 49 9.03 -20.63 4.64
CA GLU A 49 10.13 -21.56 4.85
C GLU A 49 11.43 -20.79 5.12
N LEU A 50 11.66 -19.71 4.38
CA LEU A 50 12.83 -18.86 4.59
C LEU A 50 12.71 -18.01 5.86
N GLU A 51 11.50 -17.54 6.20
CA GLU A 51 11.25 -16.87 7.49
C GLU A 51 11.66 -17.77 8.66
N SER A 52 11.19 -19.01 8.67
CA SER A 52 11.48 -19.99 9.74
C SER A 52 12.97 -20.32 9.79
N TYR A 53 13.58 -20.58 8.63
CA TYR A 53 15.02 -20.84 8.54
C TYR A 53 15.87 -19.68 9.08
N LEU A 54 15.50 -18.42 8.78
CA LEU A 54 16.22 -17.26 9.29
C LEU A 54 16.04 -17.10 10.81
N GLN A 55 14.85 -17.38 11.35
CA GLN A 55 14.63 -17.38 12.79
C GLN A 55 15.50 -18.43 13.49
N ASP A 56 15.55 -19.65 12.95
CA ASP A 56 16.32 -20.75 13.55
C ASP A 56 17.84 -20.50 13.50
N VAL A 57 18.36 -20.07 12.35
CA VAL A 57 19.81 -19.92 12.14
C VAL A 57 20.37 -18.65 12.82
N LEU A 58 19.58 -17.58 12.89
CA LEU A 58 20.02 -16.29 13.42
C LEU A 58 19.45 -15.98 14.82
N GLY A 59 18.57 -16.83 15.36
CA GLY A 59 17.93 -16.61 16.66
C GLY A 59 16.99 -15.41 16.69
N LEU A 60 16.34 -15.09 15.56
CA LEU A 60 15.44 -13.94 15.46
C LEU A 60 14.10 -14.25 16.13
N LYS A 61 13.54 -13.29 16.87
CA LYS A 61 12.17 -13.39 17.40
C LYS A 61 11.14 -13.46 16.28
N ASP A 62 11.34 -12.63 15.27
CA ASP A 62 10.47 -12.52 14.12
C ASP A 62 11.28 -12.29 12.84
N ALA A 63 10.75 -12.83 11.75
CA ALA A 63 11.28 -12.64 10.41
C ALA A 63 10.10 -12.57 9.43
N ARG A 64 10.23 -11.69 8.44
CA ARG A 64 9.29 -11.61 7.32
C ARG A 64 10.10 -11.52 6.02
N VAL A 65 9.75 -12.35 5.05
CA VAL A 65 10.45 -12.44 3.77
C VAL A 65 9.48 -12.15 2.65
N LEU A 66 9.66 -11.00 2.00
CA LEU A 66 8.88 -10.63 0.81
C LEU A 66 9.35 -11.43 -0.41
N GLN A 67 8.41 -12.08 -1.09
CA GLN A 67 8.68 -12.66 -2.40
C GLN A 67 8.80 -11.54 -3.45
N ARG A 68 10.02 -11.33 -3.96
CA ARG A 68 10.31 -10.22 -4.90
C ARG A 68 9.61 -10.38 -6.25
N GLY A 69 9.53 -11.57 -6.82
CA GLY A 69 8.97 -11.80 -8.16
C GLY A 69 9.59 -10.86 -9.22
N ALA A 70 8.75 -10.30 -10.10
CA ALA A 70 9.12 -9.35 -11.15
C ALA A 70 8.99 -7.87 -10.73
N LEU A 71 8.91 -7.58 -9.43
CA LEU A 71 8.70 -6.22 -8.93
C LEU A 71 9.91 -5.33 -9.25
N ASN A 72 9.62 -4.11 -9.71
CA ASN A 72 10.65 -3.07 -9.81
C ASN A 72 11.06 -2.59 -8.39
N HIS A 73 12.14 -1.82 -8.30
CA HIS A 73 12.70 -1.44 -6.99
C HIS A 73 11.72 -0.60 -6.14
N SER A 74 11.00 0.34 -6.74
CA SER A 74 10.04 1.20 -6.02
C SER A 74 8.84 0.39 -5.52
N GLU A 75 8.31 -0.51 -6.35
CA GLU A 75 7.23 -1.42 -5.96
C GLU A 75 7.65 -2.40 -4.86
N MET A 76 8.87 -2.93 -4.98
CA MET A 76 9.46 -3.81 -3.97
C MET A 76 9.59 -3.08 -2.64
N LEU A 77 10.13 -1.85 -2.62
CA LEU A 77 10.27 -1.04 -1.40
C LEU A 77 8.91 -0.75 -0.74
N ARG A 78 7.89 -0.36 -1.52
CA ARG A 78 6.54 -0.13 -0.98
C ARG A 78 5.94 -1.39 -0.35
N ARG A 79 6.09 -2.55 -1.01
CA ARG A 79 5.59 -3.82 -0.47
C ARG A 79 6.39 -4.29 0.74
N LEU A 80 7.69 -4.02 0.76
CA LEU A 80 8.55 -4.28 1.91
C LEU A 80 8.10 -3.43 3.11
N GLY A 81 7.84 -2.14 2.87
CA GLY A 81 7.29 -1.23 3.87
C GLY A 81 5.96 -1.72 4.44
N ALA A 82 5.03 -2.17 3.58
CA ALA A 82 3.76 -2.74 4.04
C ALA A 82 3.93 -4.04 4.85
N LEU A 83 4.87 -4.90 4.47
CA LEU A 83 5.16 -6.13 5.21
C LEU A 83 5.79 -5.83 6.58
N ALA A 84 6.71 -4.86 6.63
CA ALA A 84 7.32 -4.40 7.86
C ALA A 84 6.33 -3.67 8.76
N ALA A 85 5.39 -2.91 8.19
CA ALA A 85 4.32 -2.22 8.91
C ALA A 85 3.40 -3.23 9.59
N SER A 86 2.97 -4.26 8.86
CA SER A 86 2.17 -5.36 9.43
C SER A 86 2.90 -6.06 10.58
N LEU A 87 4.20 -6.31 10.45
CA LEU A 87 4.97 -6.90 11.55
C LEU A 87 5.08 -5.94 12.74
N LEU A 88 5.28 -4.65 12.48
CA LEU A 88 5.36 -3.65 13.54
C LEU A 88 4.04 -3.56 14.32
N GLU A 89 2.91 -3.54 13.61
CA GLU A 89 1.56 -3.52 14.20
C GLU A 89 1.29 -4.68 15.14
N GLU A 90 1.80 -5.89 14.82
CA GLU A 90 1.70 -7.06 15.72
C GLU A 90 2.39 -6.84 17.08
N HIS A 91 3.34 -5.90 17.16
CA HIS A 91 4.09 -5.57 18.38
C HIS A 91 3.75 -4.20 18.98
N LEU A 92 2.93 -3.38 18.32
CA LEU A 92 2.53 -2.07 18.86
C LEU A 92 1.57 -2.24 20.03
N HIS A 93 1.78 -1.43 21.06
CA HIS A 93 0.91 -1.34 22.22
C HIS A 93 0.97 0.07 22.79
N ASP A 94 -0.06 0.42 23.57
CA ASP A 94 -0.20 1.73 24.17
C ASP A 94 1.07 2.13 24.93
N HIS A 95 1.48 3.39 24.72
CA HIS A 95 2.59 4.03 25.42
C HIS A 95 3.99 3.49 25.05
N LEU A 96 4.10 2.73 23.96
CA LEU A 96 5.39 2.30 23.42
C LEU A 96 6.15 3.47 22.78
N ILE A 97 7.46 3.55 23.06
CA ILE A 97 8.37 4.51 22.42
C ILE A 97 9.07 3.81 21.26
N ILE A 98 8.92 4.34 20.04
CA ILE A 98 9.57 3.82 18.84
C ILE A 98 10.84 4.62 18.56
N GLY A 99 11.99 3.95 18.59
CA GLY A 99 13.24 4.48 18.04
C GLY A 99 13.30 4.27 16.54
N THR A 100 13.58 5.31 15.77
CA THR A 100 13.65 5.24 14.30
C THR A 100 15.01 5.71 13.78
N SER A 101 15.37 5.24 12.59
CA SER A 101 16.53 5.70 11.84
C SER A 101 16.11 6.31 10.51
N TRP A 102 17.08 6.77 9.72
CA TRP A 102 16.85 7.33 8.40
C TRP A 102 16.96 6.25 7.33
N GLY A 103 16.13 6.34 6.29
CA GLY A 103 16.25 5.47 5.12
C GLY A 103 14.92 5.27 4.39
N THR A 104 15.01 4.94 3.11
CA THR A 104 13.83 4.73 2.26
C THR A 104 12.98 3.56 2.75
N ALA A 105 13.59 2.47 3.23
CA ALA A 105 12.86 1.34 3.79
C ALA A 105 12.09 1.73 5.07
N VAL A 106 12.73 2.46 5.98
CA VAL A 106 12.08 2.94 7.22
C VAL A 106 10.94 3.90 6.89
N TYR A 107 11.15 4.81 5.94
CA TYR A 107 10.13 5.73 5.46
C TYR A 107 8.90 4.99 4.91
N GLU A 108 9.09 4.00 4.03
CA GLU A 108 7.97 3.24 3.46
C GLU A 108 7.20 2.46 4.54
N THR A 109 7.89 1.91 5.55
CA THR A 109 7.24 1.26 6.69
C THR A 109 6.35 2.23 7.46
N ILE A 110 6.89 3.37 7.89
CA ILE A 110 6.16 4.35 8.71
C ILE A 110 5.01 4.98 7.91
N ASN A 111 5.24 5.30 6.63
CA ASN A 111 4.22 5.85 5.74
C ASN A 111 3.04 4.88 5.56
N THR A 112 3.29 3.57 5.60
CA THR A 112 2.23 2.56 5.52
C THR A 112 1.43 2.47 6.82
N VAL A 113 2.11 2.42 7.98
CA VAL A 113 1.46 2.38 9.31
C VAL A 113 0.53 3.58 9.50
N CYS A 114 1.00 4.81 9.25
CA CYS A 114 0.15 6.01 9.36
C CYS A 114 -1.04 5.99 8.40
N GLY A 115 -0.89 5.35 7.24
CA GLY A 115 -1.95 5.24 6.24
C GLY A 115 -3.00 4.15 6.54
N GLN A 116 -2.83 3.36 7.59
CA GLN A 116 -3.79 2.34 8.07
C GLN A 116 -4.46 2.76 9.39
N ILE A 117 -3.79 3.56 10.23
CA ILE A 117 -4.32 4.05 11.53
C ILE A 117 -5.37 5.18 11.36
N LEU A 118 -5.42 5.84 10.20
CA LEU A 118 -6.35 6.93 9.91
C LEU A 118 -7.68 6.47 9.25
N GLU A 119 -7.93 5.17 9.14
CA GLU A 119 -9.20 4.56 8.68
C GLU A 119 -9.93 3.88 9.85
#